data_AF-A0A232EUY5-F1
#
_entry.id   AF-A0A232EUY5-F1
#
_cell.length_a   1.000
_cell.length_b   1.000
_cell.length_c   1.000
_cell.angle_alpha   90.00
_cell.angle_beta   90.00
_cell.angle_gamma   90.00
#
_symmetry.space_group_name_H-M   'P 1'
#
loop_
_entity.id
_entity.type
_entity.pdbx_description
1 polymer ?
#
loop_
_entity_poly.entity_id
_entity_poly.type
_entity_poly.pdbx_seq_one_letter_code
_entity_poly.pdbx_strand_id
1 'polypeptide(L)'
;MDLRSLFTTDEELADLEDRDATTNIVGFIDTITAPHESGQNNDILFKFTVSNNNKRIEVLMWDTILIDKYQKDILSNRVININGAYCRATTKSKVKEEKNMVPFEIIIKENTVISFQGYHTLKNTSNIKLQKVTFDNIHAVEGLIEISGFIRTPFSLIHNRSGNMTYGLGAITDKARKITVQIKQFTASDLEIGDFVTVSGIVKDQDSLVTIYCDSMNNIKLDPDVESLTPEIVQRGGRPVKRIRTVQK
;
A
#
# COMPACT_ATOMS: atom_id res chain seq x y z
N MET A 1 1.12 -15.08 10.62
CA MET A 1 -0.05 -15.41 11.46
C MET A 1 -1.27 -14.83 10.76
N ASP A 2 -2.36 -15.58 10.60
CA ASP A 2 -3.59 -15.04 9.98
C ASP A 2 -4.32 -14.19 11.04
N LEU A 3 -4.33 -12.87 10.87
CA LEU A 3 -4.91 -11.93 11.83
C LEU A 3 -6.40 -11.67 11.59
N ARG A 4 -7.00 -12.32 10.58
CA ARG A 4 -8.41 -12.09 10.21
C ARG A 4 -9.39 -12.39 11.33
N SER A 5 -9.09 -13.37 12.18
CA SER A 5 -9.94 -13.71 13.32
C SER A 5 -9.99 -12.62 14.39
N LEU A 6 -9.13 -11.60 14.31
CA LEU A 6 -9.12 -10.45 15.20
C LEU A 6 -9.92 -9.27 14.65
N PHE A 7 -10.33 -9.29 13.38
CA PHE A 7 -10.99 -8.16 12.76
C PHE A 7 -12.40 -7.98 13.34
N THR A 8 -12.81 -6.73 13.52
CA THR A 8 -14.19 -6.39 13.84
C THR A 8 -15.10 -6.92 12.72
N THR A 9 -16.10 -7.68 13.11
CA THR A 9 -17.04 -8.38 12.23
C THR A 9 -18.02 -7.42 11.55
N ASP A 10 -18.71 -7.90 10.51
CA ASP A 10 -19.73 -7.09 9.83
C ASP A 10 -20.92 -6.80 10.77
N GLU A 11 -21.23 -7.75 11.66
CA GLU A 11 -22.25 -7.63 12.70
C GLU A 11 -21.85 -6.57 13.75
N GLU A 12 -20.63 -6.63 14.30
CA GLU A 12 -20.14 -5.63 15.26
C GLU A 12 -20.09 -4.22 14.65
N LEU A 13 -19.75 -4.10 13.36
CA LEU A 13 -19.80 -2.81 12.65
C LEU A 13 -21.22 -2.30 12.42
N ALA A 14 -22.22 -3.20 12.33
CA ALA A 14 -23.62 -2.83 12.20
C ALA A 14 -24.22 -2.35 13.54
N ASP A 15 -23.68 -2.83 14.66
CA ASP A 15 -24.11 -2.50 16.03
C ASP A 15 -23.44 -1.23 16.59
N LEU A 16 -22.65 -0.51 15.79
CA LEU A 16 -22.07 0.77 16.21
C LEU A 16 -23.16 1.81 16.54
N GLU A 17 -22.89 2.63 17.55
CA GLU A 17 -23.81 3.67 18.02
C GLU A 17 -23.26 5.08 17.80
N ASP A 18 -24.15 6.01 17.44
CA ASP A 18 -23.80 7.42 17.33
C ASP A 18 -23.43 7.98 18.70
N ARG A 19 -22.32 8.73 18.76
CA ARG A 19 -21.80 9.41 19.96
C ARG A 19 -21.23 8.49 21.04
N ASP A 20 -20.94 7.23 20.72
CA ASP A 20 -20.13 6.38 21.61
C ASP A 20 -18.69 6.90 21.66
N ALA A 21 -18.17 7.16 22.86
CA ALA A 21 -16.81 7.69 23.08
C ALA A 21 -15.77 6.59 23.38
N THR A 22 -16.16 5.32 23.31
CA THR A 22 -15.38 4.16 23.76
C THR A 22 -15.28 3.06 22.70
N THR A 23 -15.59 3.38 21.46
CA THR A 23 -15.63 2.42 20.36
C THR A 23 -14.24 1.83 20.08
N ASN A 24 -14.22 0.51 19.92
CA ASN A 24 -13.03 -0.25 19.57
C ASN A 24 -13.21 -0.90 18.20
N ILE A 25 -12.22 -0.75 17.31
CA ILE A 25 -12.23 -1.46 16.03
C ILE A 25 -10.86 -2.05 15.71
N VAL A 26 -10.87 -3.21 15.07
CA VAL A 26 -9.68 -3.90 14.58
C VAL A 26 -9.87 -4.21 13.11
N GLY A 27 -8.88 -3.85 12.30
CA GLY A 27 -8.89 -4.12 10.87
C GLY A 27 -7.60 -3.65 10.23
N PHE A 28 -7.50 -3.75 8.92
CA PHE A 28 -6.33 -3.26 8.20
C PHE A 28 -6.58 -1.88 7.59
N ILE A 29 -5.54 -1.05 7.55
CA ILE A 29 -5.58 0.25 6.87
C ILE A 29 -5.70 -0.01 5.36
N ASP A 30 -6.78 0.43 4.74
CA ASP A 30 -7.06 0.18 3.33
C ASP A 30 -6.63 1.35 2.44
N THR A 31 -7.11 2.55 2.77
CA THR A 31 -6.77 3.81 2.08
C THR A 31 -6.34 4.86 3.08
N ILE A 32 -5.44 5.75 2.70
CA ILE A 32 -4.94 6.86 3.52
C ILE A 32 -5.16 8.14 2.73
N THR A 33 -5.37 9.28 3.37
CA THR A 33 -5.35 10.61 2.75
C THR A 33 -4.37 11.46 3.51
N ALA A 34 -3.43 12.11 2.82
CA ALA A 34 -2.45 12.94 3.49
C ALA A 34 -3.14 14.06 4.28
N PRO A 35 -2.49 14.52 5.36
CA PRO A 35 -2.95 15.69 6.08
C PRO A 35 -3.16 16.87 5.12
N HIS A 36 -4.33 17.49 5.20
CA HIS A 36 -4.70 18.65 4.40
C HIS A 36 -5.65 19.54 5.19
N GLU A 37 -5.68 20.83 4.86
CA GLU A 37 -6.63 21.78 5.43
C GLU A 37 -8.07 21.40 5.03
N SER A 38 -8.97 21.41 6.01
CA SER A 38 -10.37 21.00 5.82
C SER A 38 -11.29 21.72 6.79
N GLY A 39 -12.56 21.84 6.42
CA GLY A 39 -13.58 22.54 7.21
C GLY A 39 -13.54 24.06 7.07
N GLN A 40 -14.41 24.75 7.82
CA GLN A 40 -14.55 26.21 7.75
C GLN A 40 -13.37 26.97 8.36
N ASN A 41 -12.65 26.33 9.28
CA ASN A 41 -11.51 26.92 9.99
C ASN A 41 -10.16 26.55 9.38
N ASN A 42 -10.14 25.80 8.26
CA ASN A 42 -8.93 25.24 7.65
C ASN A 42 -8.09 24.41 8.64
N ASP A 43 -8.74 23.67 9.53
CA ASP A 43 -8.06 22.76 10.44
C ASP A 43 -7.41 21.61 9.66
N ILE A 44 -6.26 21.13 10.12
CA ILE A 44 -5.56 20.02 9.46
C ILE A 44 -6.31 18.72 9.74
N LEU A 45 -6.79 18.06 8.68
CA LEU A 45 -7.41 16.75 8.72
C LEU A 45 -6.47 15.69 8.16
N PHE A 46 -6.16 14.69 8.96
CA PHE A 46 -5.63 13.41 8.50
C PHE A 46 -6.76 12.37 8.52
N LYS A 47 -7.00 11.70 7.38
CA LYS A 47 -8.02 10.65 7.29
C LYS A 47 -7.47 9.38 6.66
N PHE A 48 -8.02 8.25 7.07
CA PHE A 48 -7.73 6.94 6.46
C PHE A 48 -8.94 6.03 6.65
N THR A 49 -8.92 4.84 6.05
CA THR A 49 -10.00 3.87 6.11
C THR A 49 -9.49 2.58 6.70
N VAL A 50 -10.26 1.99 7.63
CA VAL A 50 -10.01 0.66 8.15
C VAL A 50 -11.01 -0.31 7.52
N SER A 51 -10.53 -1.49 7.12
CA SER A 51 -11.32 -2.53 6.47
C SER A 51 -11.19 -3.87 7.19
N ASN A 52 -12.28 -4.64 7.19
CA ASN A 52 -12.31 -6.03 7.63
C ASN A 52 -12.35 -7.03 6.44
N ASN A 53 -12.08 -6.56 5.21
CA ASN A 53 -12.27 -7.19 3.89
C ASN A 53 -13.64 -6.97 3.25
N ASN A 54 -14.70 -6.90 4.05
CA ASN A 54 -16.07 -6.79 3.54
C ASN A 54 -16.59 -5.37 3.65
N LYS A 55 -16.38 -4.75 4.80
CA LYS A 55 -16.83 -3.42 5.19
C LYS A 55 -15.66 -2.49 5.45
N ARG A 56 -15.91 -1.20 5.26
CA ARG A 56 -14.94 -0.13 5.37
C ARG A 56 -15.49 0.95 6.30
N ILE A 57 -14.66 1.52 7.15
CA ILE A 57 -15.02 2.61 8.05
C ILE A 57 -13.99 3.73 7.98
N GLU A 58 -14.46 4.97 7.85
CA GLU A 58 -13.60 6.15 7.78
C GLU A 58 -13.11 6.53 9.19
N VAL A 59 -11.81 6.81 9.29
CA VAL A 59 -11.15 7.25 10.52
C VAL A 59 -10.60 8.65 10.30
N LEU A 60 -10.94 9.56 11.21
CA LEU A 60 -10.64 10.99 11.13
C LEU A 60 -9.79 11.43 12.33
N MET A 61 -8.77 12.22 12.07
CA MET A 61 -7.89 12.81 13.07
C MET A 61 -7.66 14.29 12.75
N TRP A 62 -8.09 15.16 13.67
CA TRP A 62 -8.07 16.63 13.49
C TRP A 62 -7.02 17.32 14.36
N ASP A 63 -6.55 16.66 15.42
CA ASP A 63 -5.59 17.22 16.36
C ASP A 63 -4.16 17.01 15.82
N THR A 64 -3.44 18.09 15.55
CA THR A 64 -2.07 18.05 15.01
C THR A 64 -1.10 17.29 15.91
N ILE A 65 -1.27 17.33 17.24
CA ILE A 65 -0.44 16.57 18.18
C ILE A 65 -0.67 15.07 17.99
N LEU A 66 -1.92 14.65 17.77
CA LEU A 66 -2.23 13.24 17.50
C LEU A 66 -1.78 12.82 16.09
N ILE A 67 -1.88 13.72 15.10
CA ILE A 67 -1.40 13.47 13.74
C ILE A 67 0.10 13.22 13.77
N ASP A 68 0.88 14.12 14.38
CA ASP A 68 2.34 13.97 14.49
C ASP A 68 2.73 12.68 15.23
N LYS A 69 1.93 12.28 16.23
CA LYS A 69 2.14 11.05 16.99
C LYS A 69 1.94 9.80 16.13
N TYR A 70 0.87 9.72 15.34
CA TYR A 70 0.43 8.47 14.72
C TYR A 70 0.69 8.37 13.22
N GLN A 71 0.79 9.48 12.48
CA GLN A 71 0.79 9.50 11.02
C GLN A 71 1.84 8.57 10.40
N LYS A 72 3.07 8.56 10.94
CA LYS A 72 4.17 7.71 10.46
C LYS A 72 3.89 6.21 10.55
N ASP A 73 3.00 5.81 11.45
CA ASP A 73 2.66 4.41 11.73
C ASP A 73 1.41 3.94 10.98
N ILE A 74 0.61 4.87 10.47
CA ILE A 74 -0.55 4.62 9.60
C ILE A 74 -0.05 4.34 8.18
N LEU A 75 0.20 3.06 7.90
CA LEU A 75 0.62 2.58 6.58
C LEU A 75 -0.36 1.53 6.05
N SER A 76 -0.56 1.53 4.72
CA SER A 76 -1.48 0.61 4.04
C SER A 76 -1.22 -0.86 4.38
N ASN A 77 -2.30 -1.61 4.59
CA ASN A 77 -2.38 -3.02 4.97
C ASN A 77 -1.76 -3.39 6.32
N ARG A 78 -1.39 -2.41 7.16
CA ARG A 78 -1.13 -2.69 8.57
C ARG A 78 -2.45 -2.97 9.27
N VAL A 79 -2.50 -4.07 10.02
CA VAL A 79 -3.57 -4.37 10.96
C VAL A 79 -3.34 -3.51 12.19
N ILE A 80 -4.35 -2.72 12.52
CA ILE A 80 -4.36 -1.85 13.69
C ILE A 80 -5.55 -2.20 14.58
N ASN A 81 -5.34 -2.04 15.88
CA ASN A 81 -6.41 -2.00 16.87
C ASN A 81 -6.52 -0.56 17.36
N ILE A 82 -7.67 0.06 17.10
CA ILE A 82 -8.05 1.38 17.58
C ILE A 82 -8.93 1.15 18.81
N ASN A 83 -8.48 1.63 19.96
CA ASN A 83 -9.16 1.48 21.23
C ASN A 83 -9.58 2.84 21.82
N GLY A 84 -10.82 2.98 22.26
CA GLY A 84 -11.34 4.18 22.90
C GLY A 84 -11.50 5.36 21.96
N ALA A 85 -12.00 5.13 20.74
CA ALA A 85 -12.28 6.19 19.78
C ALA A 85 -13.74 6.66 19.85
N TYR A 86 -13.98 7.87 19.34
CA TYR A 86 -15.33 8.44 19.30
C TYR A 86 -16.03 8.06 17.98
N CYS A 87 -17.16 7.36 18.05
CA CYS A 87 -17.99 7.01 16.92
C CYS A 87 -19.03 8.11 16.64
N ARG A 88 -19.19 8.44 15.36
CA ARG A 88 -20.17 9.42 14.89
C ARG A 88 -20.89 8.89 13.66
N ALA A 89 -22.22 8.99 13.62
CA ALA A 89 -22.98 8.68 12.42
C ALA A 89 -22.61 9.63 11.28
N THR A 90 -22.40 9.07 10.08
CA THR A 90 -22.11 9.88 8.89
C THR A 90 -23.39 10.29 8.15
N THR A 91 -23.30 11.30 7.31
CA THR A 91 -24.45 11.74 6.49
C THR A 91 -24.77 10.71 5.41
N LYS A 92 -26.06 10.50 5.15
CA LYS A 92 -26.56 9.49 4.19
C LYS A 92 -26.03 9.66 2.75
N SER A 93 -25.50 10.82 2.37
CA SER A 93 -24.92 11.06 1.05
C SER A 93 -23.58 10.35 0.86
N LYS A 94 -22.67 10.40 1.86
CA LYS A 94 -21.35 9.74 1.80
C LYS A 94 -21.47 8.22 1.65
N VAL A 95 -22.41 7.60 2.36
CA VAL A 95 -22.61 6.13 2.35
C VAL A 95 -23.09 5.61 0.98
N LYS A 96 -23.79 6.44 0.21
CA LYS A 96 -24.31 6.04 -1.11
C LYS A 96 -23.25 6.06 -2.21
N GLU A 97 -22.21 6.87 -2.04
CA GLU A 97 -21.17 7.06 -3.05
C GLU A 97 -20.10 5.95 -3.01
N GLU A 98 -19.86 5.34 -1.84
CA GLU A 98 -18.84 4.30 -1.67
C GLU A 98 -19.45 2.94 -1.26
N LYS A 99 -19.40 1.96 -2.18
CA LYS A 99 -19.84 0.59 -1.90
C LYS A 99 -19.10 0.04 -0.67
N ASN A 100 -19.85 -0.54 0.26
CA ASN A 100 -19.38 -1.19 1.49
C ASN A 100 -18.87 -0.27 2.63
N MET A 101 -19.06 1.05 2.51
CA MET A 101 -18.82 1.94 3.66
C MET A 101 -19.92 1.78 4.71
N VAL A 102 -19.50 1.70 5.97
CA VAL A 102 -20.35 1.71 7.16
C VAL A 102 -20.88 3.13 7.38
N PRO A 103 -22.13 3.33 7.85
CA PRO A 103 -22.72 4.65 8.07
C PRO A 103 -22.18 5.38 9.32
N PHE A 104 -20.93 5.14 9.67
CA PHE A 104 -20.25 5.70 10.83
C PHE A 104 -18.83 6.15 10.46
N GLU A 105 -18.33 7.10 11.23
CA GLU A 105 -16.97 7.61 11.20
C GLU A 105 -16.37 7.44 12.60
N ILE A 106 -15.10 7.05 12.66
CA ILE A 106 -14.33 6.97 13.90
C ILE A 106 -13.46 8.23 14.01
N ILE A 107 -13.57 8.94 15.12
CA ILE A 107 -12.80 10.14 15.39
C ILE A 107 -11.76 9.82 16.47
N ILE A 108 -10.49 10.00 16.13
CA ILE A 108 -9.38 9.82 17.07
C ILE A 108 -9.34 11.03 18.00
N LYS A 109 -9.31 10.74 19.30
CA LYS A 109 -9.26 11.73 20.39
C LYS A 109 -8.08 11.44 21.32
N GLU A 110 -7.85 12.31 22.29
CA GLU A 110 -6.74 12.21 23.25
C GLU A 110 -6.71 10.89 24.04
N ASN A 111 -7.88 10.30 24.30
CA ASN A 111 -8.03 9.02 24.99
C ASN A 111 -7.85 7.80 24.08
N THR A 112 -7.72 7.99 22.77
CA THR A 112 -7.64 6.90 21.80
C THR A 112 -6.23 6.33 21.69
N VAL A 113 -6.12 5.00 21.76
CA VAL A 113 -4.89 4.26 21.58
C VAL A 113 -4.94 3.47 20.27
N ILE A 114 -3.98 3.73 19.37
CA ILE A 114 -3.80 2.95 18.15
C ILE A 114 -2.59 2.04 18.33
N SER A 115 -2.78 0.74 18.18
CA SER A 115 -1.73 -0.27 18.29
C SER A 115 -1.58 -1.10 17.02
N PHE A 116 -0.33 -1.35 16.61
CA PHE A 116 -0.02 -2.18 15.45
C PHE A 116 -0.05 -3.66 15.85
N GLN A 117 -0.80 -4.47 15.10
CA GLN A 117 -1.03 -5.90 15.37
C GLN A 117 -0.34 -6.83 14.34
N GLY A 118 0.14 -6.28 13.24
CA GLY A 118 0.83 -7.03 12.17
C GLY A 118 0.33 -6.65 10.78
N TYR A 119 0.62 -7.47 9.77
CA TYR A 119 0.31 -7.14 8.37
C TYR A 119 -0.83 -8.00 7.84
N HIS A 120 -1.74 -7.39 7.09
CA HIS A 120 -2.79 -8.10 6.39
C HIS A 120 -2.25 -8.75 5.11
N THR A 121 -2.32 -10.09 5.04
CA THR A 121 -1.92 -10.84 3.85
C THR A 121 -3.05 -10.89 2.84
N LEU A 122 -2.88 -10.18 1.73
CA LEU A 122 -3.77 -10.28 0.57
C LEU A 122 -3.67 -11.72 0.03
N LYS A 123 -4.77 -12.48 0.06
CA LYS A 123 -4.84 -13.74 -0.68
C LYS A 123 -4.97 -13.35 -2.15
N ASN A 124 -3.94 -13.63 -2.96
CA ASN A 124 -4.07 -13.57 -4.41
C ASN A 124 -5.03 -14.69 -4.86
N THR A 125 -6.29 -14.35 -5.09
CA THR A 125 -7.39 -15.29 -5.38
C THR A 125 -7.41 -15.78 -6.84
N SER A 126 -6.26 -15.87 -7.48
CA SER A 126 -6.19 -16.21 -8.90
C SER A 126 -5.15 -17.29 -9.13
N ASN A 127 -5.55 -18.37 -9.80
CA ASN A 127 -4.69 -19.43 -10.38
C ASN A 127 -3.73 -18.85 -11.44
N ILE A 128 -3.01 -17.77 -11.13
CA ILE A 128 -2.07 -17.16 -12.05
C ILE A 128 -0.78 -17.95 -11.92
N LYS A 129 -0.49 -18.73 -12.96
CA LYS A 129 0.76 -19.45 -13.09
C LYS A 129 1.91 -18.43 -13.06
N LEU A 130 2.84 -18.60 -12.13
CA LEU A 130 4.07 -17.81 -12.05
C LEU A 130 4.86 -17.99 -13.36
N GLN A 131 5.20 -16.89 -14.02
CA GLN A 131 6.00 -16.88 -15.23
C GLN A 131 7.39 -16.28 -14.94
N LYS A 132 8.46 -17.03 -15.22
CA LYS A 132 9.82 -16.50 -15.15
C LYS A 132 10.10 -15.70 -16.42
N VAL A 133 10.54 -14.45 -16.25
CA VAL A 133 10.68 -13.48 -17.35
C VAL A 133 12.03 -12.77 -17.26
N THR A 134 12.45 -12.18 -18.37
CA THR A 134 13.66 -11.38 -18.50
C THR A 134 13.30 -9.97 -18.96
N PHE A 135 14.27 -9.06 -18.93
CA PHE A 135 14.10 -7.72 -19.49
C PHE A 135 13.84 -7.74 -21.01
N ASP A 136 14.14 -8.86 -21.69
CA ASP A 136 13.85 -9.04 -23.11
C ASP A 136 12.41 -9.41 -23.39
N ASN A 137 11.71 -10.13 -22.52
CA ASN A 137 10.37 -10.65 -22.85
C ASN A 137 9.24 -10.06 -21.98
N ILE A 138 9.55 -9.39 -20.86
CA ILE A 138 8.55 -8.85 -19.94
C ILE A 138 7.60 -7.82 -20.58
N HIS A 139 7.99 -7.23 -21.70
CA HIS A 139 7.13 -6.30 -22.43
C HIS A 139 5.90 -6.96 -23.06
N ALA A 140 5.87 -8.28 -23.22
CA ALA A 140 4.81 -9.04 -23.88
C ALA A 140 3.98 -9.92 -22.93
N VAL A 141 4.23 -9.86 -21.62
CA VAL A 141 3.61 -10.74 -20.62
C VAL A 141 2.69 -9.99 -19.67
N GLU A 142 1.68 -10.67 -19.15
CA GLU A 142 0.78 -10.16 -18.12
C GLU A 142 0.60 -11.20 -17.02
N GLY A 143 0.17 -10.74 -15.85
CA GLY A 143 -0.06 -11.56 -14.67
C GLY A 143 1.16 -11.66 -13.78
N LEU A 144 1.23 -12.74 -13.01
CA LEU A 144 2.23 -12.98 -11.97
C LEU A 144 3.54 -13.44 -12.61
N ILE A 145 4.59 -12.66 -12.40
CA ILE A 145 5.91 -12.90 -12.95
C ILE A 145 6.99 -12.98 -11.86
N GLU A 146 8.12 -13.55 -12.23
CA GLU A 146 9.38 -13.52 -11.49
C GLU A 146 10.49 -13.02 -12.43
N ILE A 147 11.25 -12.01 -12.01
CA ILE A 147 12.35 -11.43 -12.79
C ILE A 147 13.51 -11.08 -11.87
N SER A 148 14.74 -11.29 -12.32
CA SER A 148 15.95 -10.94 -11.57
C SER A 148 16.68 -9.76 -12.21
N GLY A 149 17.29 -8.92 -11.37
CA GLY A 149 18.06 -7.75 -11.82
C GLY A 149 18.73 -7.04 -10.66
N PHE A 150 19.57 -6.06 -10.97
CA PHE A 150 20.30 -5.27 -9.97
C PHE A 150 19.46 -4.09 -9.50
N ILE A 151 19.49 -3.75 -8.22
CA ILE A 151 18.82 -2.57 -7.69
C ILE A 151 19.44 -1.32 -8.29
N ARG A 152 18.63 -0.59 -9.06
CA ARG A 152 19.02 0.67 -9.71
C ARG A 152 18.66 1.89 -8.90
N THR A 153 17.49 1.83 -8.28
CA THR A 153 16.95 2.93 -7.49
C THR A 153 16.44 2.31 -6.20
N PRO A 154 16.99 2.73 -5.04
CA PRO A 154 16.56 2.21 -3.74
C PRO A 154 15.06 2.32 -3.58
N PHE A 155 14.49 1.36 -2.87
CA PHE A 155 13.07 1.38 -2.55
C PHE A 155 12.80 2.41 -1.46
N SER A 156 11.93 3.37 -1.74
CA SER A 156 11.54 4.39 -0.78
C SER A 156 10.03 4.58 -0.76
N LEU A 157 9.52 5.02 0.38
CA LEU A 157 8.09 5.33 0.54
C LEU A 157 7.77 6.58 -0.28
N ILE A 158 6.77 6.50 -1.14
CA ILE A 158 6.27 7.64 -1.92
C ILE A 158 4.80 7.88 -1.61
N HIS A 159 4.46 9.17 -1.49
CA HIS A 159 3.10 9.66 -1.42
C HIS A 159 2.62 10.03 -2.83
N ASN A 160 1.42 9.61 -3.22
CA ASN A 160 0.84 10.10 -4.48
C ASN A 160 0.60 11.64 -4.41
N ARG A 161 0.35 12.31 -5.55
CA ARG A 161 0.18 13.78 -5.60
C ARG A 161 -0.91 14.32 -4.69
N SER A 162 -1.96 13.53 -4.48
CA SER A 162 -3.07 13.85 -3.56
C SER A 162 -2.79 13.43 -2.11
N GLY A 163 -1.62 12.83 -1.85
CA GLY A 163 -1.26 12.22 -0.58
C GLY A 163 -2.11 11.01 -0.15
N ASN A 164 -2.99 10.55 -1.03
CA ASN A 164 -4.02 9.53 -0.81
C ASN A 164 -3.54 8.08 -0.90
N MET A 165 -2.27 7.84 -1.18
CA MET A 165 -1.76 6.48 -1.28
C MET A 165 -0.28 6.49 -0.98
N THR A 166 0.13 5.64 -0.04
CA THR A 166 1.52 5.37 0.28
C THR A 166 1.90 4.02 -0.30
N TYR A 167 2.91 3.99 -1.17
CA TYR A 167 3.48 2.78 -1.72
C TYR A 167 5.00 2.93 -1.83
N GLY A 168 5.72 1.81 -1.79
CA GLY A 168 7.15 1.78 -2.05
C GLY A 168 7.41 1.90 -3.53
N LEU A 169 8.38 2.70 -3.93
CA LEU A 169 8.82 2.81 -5.32
C LEU A 169 10.32 2.56 -5.40
N GLY A 170 10.73 1.72 -6.35
CA GLY A 170 12.12 1.54 -6.71
C GLY A 170 12.25 1.07 -8.15
N ALA A 171 13.46 0.69 -8.55
CA ALA A 171 13.71 0.16 -9.89
C ALA A 171 14.84 -0.86 -9.89
N ILE A 172 14.71 -1.88 -10.76
CA ILE A 172 15.76 -2.84 -11.06
C ILE A 172 16.28 -2.67 -12.50
N THR A 173 17.49 -3.16 -12.78
CA THR A 173 18.14 -3.08 -14.08
C THR A 173 18.91 -4.34 -14.49
N ASP A 174 18.98 -4.61 -15.79
CA ASP A 174 19.89 -5.58 -16.42
C ASP A 174 21.21 -4.92 -16.91
N LYS A 175 21.59 -3.79 -16.33
CA LYS A 175 22.72 -2.92 -16.74
C LYS A 175 22.49 -2.09 -18.01
N ALA A 176 21.39 -2.31 -18.74
CA ALA A 176 21.04 -1.51 -19.92
C ALA A 176 19.63 -0.88 -19.80
N ARG A 177 18.66 -1.68 -19.38
CA ARG A 177 17.24 -1.35 -19.23
C ARG A 177 16.85 -1.27 -17.77
N LYS A 178 15.78 -0.52 -17.49
CA LYS A 178 15.18 -0.45 -16.16
C LYS A 178 13.71 -0.79 -16.18
N ILE A 179 13.26 -1.36 -15.07
CA ILE A 179 11.86 -1.64 -14.79
C ILE A 179 11.52 -1.02 -13.45
N THR A 180 10.37 -0.35 -13.39
CA THR A 180 9.84 0.23 -12.17
C THR A 180 9.14 -0.85 -11.36
N VAL A 181 9.37 -0.85 -10.05
CA VAL A 181 8.74 -1.76 -9.10
C VAL A 181 7.99 -0.93 -8.07
N GLN A 182 6.70 -1.20 -7.93
CA GLN A 182 5.82 -0.58 -6.95
C GLN A 182 5.44 -1.62 -5.89
N ILE A 183 5.62 -1.29 -4.62
CA ILE A 183 5.34 -2.17 -3.48
C ILE A 183 4.17 -1.61 -2.69
N LYS A 184 3.06 -2.36 -2.61
CA LYS A 184 1.87 -1.92 -1.88
C LYS A 184 2.12 -1.83 -0.37
N GLN A 185 2.78 -2.83 0.22
CA GLN A 185 3.17 -2.88 1.63
C GLN A 185 4.67 -2.62 1.77
N PHE A 186 5.04 -1.34 1.69
CA PHE A 186 6.43 -0.96 1.85
C PHE A 186 6.84 -0.97 3.33
N THR A 187 7.98 -1.59 3.57
CA THR A 187 8.75 -1.48 4.80
C THR A 187 10.16 -1.07 4.42
N ALA A 188 10.86 -0.34 5.30
CA ALA A 188 12.27 -0.05 5.09
C ALA A 188 13.04 -1.37 4.87
N SER A 189 14.02 -1.32 3.99
CA SER A 189 14.78 -2.47 3.54
C SER A 189 16.25 -2.14 3.57
N ASP A 190 17.07 -3.09 4.00
CA ASP A 190 18.53 -2.98 4.00
C ASP A 190 19.15 -3.29 2.62
N LEU A 191 18.33 -3.23 1.56
CA LEU A 191 18.76 -3.52 0.20
C LEU A 191 19.40 -2.27 -0.42
N GLU A 192 20.59 -2.42 -0.99
CA GLU A 192 21.41 -1.32 -1.48
C GLU A 192 21.47 -1.25 -3.01
N ILE A 193 21.98 -0.13 -3.54
CA ILE A 193 22.23 0.02 -4.98
C ILE A 193 23.25 -1.02 -5.41
N GLY A 194 22.92 -1.76 -6.47
CA GLY A 194 23.81 -2.77 -7.03
C GLY A 194 23.57 -4.18 -6.51
N ASP A 195 22.75 -4.38 -5.49
CA ASP A 195 22.36 -5.71 -5.04
C ASP A 195 21.57 -6.45 -6.13
N PHE A 196 21.89 -7.73 -6.32
CA PHE A 196 21.13 -8.58 -7.23
C PHE A 196 19.92 -9.16 -6.51
N VAL A 197 18.74 -8.91 -7.07
CA VAL A 197 17.48 -9.34 -6.46
C VAL A 197 16.60 -10.08 -7.45
N THR A 198 15.79 -10.99 -6.93
CA THR A 198 14.67 -11.59 -7.63
C THR A 198 13.37 -10.96 -7.15
N VAL A 199 12.60 -10.41 -8.08
CA VAL A 199 11.34 -9.70 -7.85
C VAL A 199 10.19 -10.55 -8.37
N SER A 200 9.24 -10.86 -7.49
CA SER A 200 7.97 -11.51 -7.85
C SER A 200 6.81 -10.52 -7.77
N GLY A 201 6.02 -10.37 -8.82
CA GLY A 201 4.92 -9.41 -8.78
C GLY A 201 3.99 -9.51 -9.97
N ILE A 202 2.94 -8.70 -9.98
CA ILE A 202 1.97 -8.66 -11.07
C ILE A 202 2.37 -7.57 -12.06
N VAL A 203 2.41 -7.91 -13.34
CA VAL A 203 2.44 -6.93 -14.43
C VAL A 203 1.04 -6.85 -15.03
N LYS A 204 0.47 -5.64 -15.05
CA LYS A 204 -0.85 -5.37 -15.62
C LYS A 204 -0.74 -4.95 -17.08
N ASP A 205 -1.84 -5.03 -17.82
CA ASP A 205 -1.97 -4.38 -19.12
C ASP A 205 -2.00 -2.86 -18.92
N GLN A 206 -0.98 -2.16 -19.41
CA GLN A 206 -0.83 -0.70 -19.26
C GLN A 206 -0.08 -0.12 -20.46
N ASP A 207 -0.58 1.00 -20.96
CA ASP A 207 -0.26 1.54 -22.28
C ASP A 207 1.08 2.31 -22.41
N SER A 208 2.07 2.04 -21.55
CA SER A 208 3.33 2.80 -21.60
C SER A 208 4.56 2.04 -21.11
N LEU A 209 4.84 2.11 -19.82
CA LEU A 209 6.02 1.58 -19.17
C LEU A 209 5.66 0.31 -18.41
N VAL A 210 6.52 -0.70 -18.51
CA VAL A 210 6.38 -1.91 -17.70
C VAL A 210 6.63 -1.54 -16.24
N THR A 211 5.61 -1.76 -15.41
CA THR A 211 5.67 -1.62 -13.96
C THR A 211 5.28 -2.94 -13.31
N ILE A 212 6.10 -3.39 -12.36
CA ILE A 212 5.81 -4.59 -11.57
C ILE A 212 5.16 -4.14 -10.27
N TYR A 213 4.01 -4.71 -9.96
CA TYR A 213 3.25 -4.46 -8.74
C TYR A 213 3.50 -5.61 -7.75
N CYS A 214 4.24 -5.32 -6.70
CA CYS A 214 4.50 -6.23 -5.59
C CYS A 214 3.54 -5.95 -4.43
N ASP A 215 3.10 -7.01 -3.74
CA ASP A 215 2.24 -6.86 -2.57
C ASP A 215 3.04 -6.35 -1.36
N SER A 216 4.27 -6.84 -1.17
CA SER A 216 5.14 -6.45 -0.04
C SER A 216 6.62 -6.53 -0.38
N MET A 217 7.49 -6.00 0.49
CA MET A 217 8.94 -6.15 0.35
C MET A 217 9.41 -7.62 0.34
N ASN A 218 8.65 -8.55 0.94
CA ASN A 218 8.96 -10.00 0.91
C ASN A 218 8.94 -10.60 -0.50
N ASN A 219 8.37 -9.88 -1.47
CA ASN A 219 8.38 -10.26 -2.87
C ASN A 219 9.71 -9.93 -3.58
N ILE A 220 10.64 -9.25 -2.91
CA ILE A 220 11.96 -8.90 -3.40
C ILE A 220 12.96 -9.66 -2.55
N LYS A 221 13.72 -10.57 -3.18
CA LYS A 221 14.67 -11.43 -2.49
C LYS A 221 16.08 -11.15 -2.97
N LEU A 222 16.98 -10.84 -2.04
CA LEU A 222 18.41 -10.78 -2.30
C LEU A 222 18.92 -12.15 -2.73
N ASP A 223 19.77 -12.17 -3.74
CA ASP A 223 20.55 -13.32 -4.12
C ASP A 223 22.02 -13.06 -3.71
N PRO A 224 22.48 -13.66 -2.60
CA PRO A 224 23.80 -13.37 -2.03
C PRO A 224 24.94 -13.98 -2.85
N ASP A 225 24.64 -14.88 -3.79
CA ASP A 225 25.65 -15.57 -4.60
C ASP A 225 26.11 -14.73 -5.80
N VAL A 226 25.44 -13.60 -6.07
CA VAL A 226 25.78 -12.68 -7.16
C VAL A 226 26.41 -11.42 -6.59
N GLU A 227 27.64 -11.13 -7.04
CA GLU A 227 28.38 -9.94 -6.63
C GLU A 227 27.62 -8.65 -6.98
N SER A 228 27.45 -7.78 -5.99
CA SER A 228 26.80 -6.48 -6.18
C SER A 228 27.59 -5.61 -7.15
N LEU A 229 26.88 -4.90 -8.01
CA LEU A 229 27.50 -3.97 -8.95
C LEU A 229 27.81 -2.64 -8.27
N THR A 230 28.85 -1.96 -8.76
CA THR A 230 29.11 -0.59 -8.32
C THR A 230 28.01 0.37 -8.82
N PRO A 231 27.70 1.45 -8.09
CA PRO A 231 26.69 2.43 -8.49
C PRO A 231 26.90 3.00 -9.90
N GLU A 232 28.15 3.17 -10.35
CA GLU A 232 28.48 3.71 -11.67
C GLU A 232 28.03 2.80 -12.82
N ILE A 233 28.12 1.48 -12.62
CA ILE A 233 27.68 0.49 -13.61
C ILE A 233 26.15 0.48 -13.66
N VAL A 234 25.52 0.49 -12.49
CA VAL A 234 24.08 0.45 -12.33
C VAL A 234 23.40 1.68 -12.95
N GLN A 235 24.02 2.86 -12.80
CA GLN A 235 23.46 4.13 -13.30
C GLN A 235 23.28 4.12 -14.84
N ARG A 236 24.12 3.38 -15.56
CA ARG A 236 24.05 3.23 -17.03
C ARG A 236 22.82 2.45 -17.51
N GLY A 237 22.24 1.62 -16.65
CA GLY A 237 21.03 0.84 -16.91
C GLY A 237 19.74 1.65 -16.90
N GLY A 238 19.68 2.75 -17.65
CA GLY A 238 18.63 3.77 -17.54
C GLY A 238 17.42 3.61 -18.46
N ARG A 239 17.50 2.75 -19.49
CA ARG A 239 16.50 2.71 -20.58
C ARG A 239 15.19 2.06 -20.11
N PRO A 240 14.06 2.77 -20.02
CA PRO A 240 12.80 2.16 -19.57
C PRO A 240 12.34 1.05 -20.52
N VAL A 241 11.89 -0.08 -19.97
CA VAL A 241 11.18 -1.10 -20.75
C VAL A 241 9.78 -0.59 -21.09
N LYS A 242 9.43 -0.60 -22.37
CA LYS A 242 8.12 -0.20 -22.89
C LYS A 242 7.35 -1.42 -23.37
N ARG A 243 6.02 -1.39 -23.27
CA ARG A 243 5.16 -2.38 -23.93
C ARG A 243 5.32 -2.33 -25.44
N ILE A 244 5.17 -3.47 -26.12
CA ILE A 244 4.95 -3.47 -27.57
C ILE A 244 3.54 -2.90 -27.78
N ARG A 245 3.44 -1.83 -28.56
CA ARG A 245 2.14 -1.36 -29.05
C ARG A 245 1.57 -2.44 -29.95
N THR A 246 0.48 -3.08 -29.53
CA THR A 246 -0.37 -3.83 -30.44
C THR A 246 -0.98 -2.81 -31.39
N VAL A 247 -0.44 -2.70 -32.60
CA VAL A 247 -1.12 -1.96 -33.66
C VAL A 247 -2.42 -2.72 -33.90
N GLN A 248 -3.54 -2.18 -33.42
CA GLN A 248 -4.85 -2.65 -33.84
C GLN A 248 -4.90 -2.49 -35.36
N LYS A 249 -4.88 -3.61 -36.07
CA LYS A 249 -5.24 -3.68 -37.48
C LYS A 249 -6.76 -3.70 -37.60
#